data_AF-A0ABC8RQZ3-F1
#
_entry.id   AF-A0ABC8RQZ3-F1
#
_cell.length_a   1.000
_cell.length_b   1.000
_cell.length_c   1.000
_cell.angle_alpha   90.00
_cell.angle_beta   90.00
_cell.angle_gamma   90.00
#
_symmetry.space_group_name_H-M   'P 1'
#
loop_
_entity.id
_entity.type
_entity.pdbx_description
1 polymer ?
#
loop_
_entity_poly.entity_id
_entity_poly.type
_entity_poly.pdbx_seq_one_letter_code
_entity_poly.pdbx_strand_id
1 'polypeptide(L)'
;MVFLVSQGCIKPLCDLLICPDPRIVTVCLEGLENILKVGEAEKNLGSTGDVNVYAQLIDEAEGLEKIENLQSHDNNEIYEKAVKILETYWLEEDDEQLPPGDASQSGFQFGGNDVPVPSGGFNFG
;
A
#
# COMPACT_ATOMS: atom_id res chain seq x y z
N MET A 1 -13.33 19.54 15.48
CA MET A 1 -12.19 18.72 15.00
C MET A 1 -11.67 19.15 13.62
N VAL A 2 -12.43 19.89 12.80
CA VAL A 2 -12.01 20.45 11.49
C VAL A 2 -10.91 21.54 11.58
N PHE A 3 -10.63 22.07 12.77
CA PHE A 3 -9.71 23.21 12.94
C PHE A 3 -8.21 22.83 13.09
N LEU A 4 -7.87 21.58 13.46
CA LEU A 4 -6.46 21.19 13.56
C LEU A 4 -5.82 20.98 12.19
N VAL A 5 -6.55 20.38 11.25
CA VAL A 5 -6.07 20.08 9.89
C VAL A 5 -5.83 21.36 9.07
N SER A 6 -6.58 22.43 9.37
CA SER A 6 -6.51 23.71 8.64
C SER A 6 -5.27 24.59 8.95
N GLN A 7 -4.42 24.27 9.95
CA GLN A 7 -3.40 25.22 10.46
C GLN A 7 -2.01 24.59 10.68
N GLY A 8 -1.56 23.67 9.82
CA GLY A 8 -0.15 23.24 9.82
C GLY A 8 0.24 22.28 10.96
N CYS A 9 -0.68 21.42 11.40
CA CYS A 9 -0.37 20.38 12.40
C CYS A 9 0.45 19.20 11.84
N ILE A 10 0.53 19.04 10.51
CA ILE A 10 1.23 17.93 9.87
C ILE A 10 2.72 17.95 10.21
N LYS A 11 3.42 19.08 9.96
CA LYS A 11 4.86 19.18 10.24
C LYS A 11 5.21 18.91 11.71
N PRO A 12 4.53 19.51 12.70
CA PRO A 12 4.74 19.15 14.11
C PRO A 12 4.46 17.68 14.43
N LEU A 13 3.43 17.06 13.85
CA LEU A 13 3.15 15.63 14.05
C LEU A 13 4.27 14.76 13.47
N CYS A 14 4.76 15.07 12.27
CA CYS A 14 5.89 14.39 11.66
C CYS A 14 7.17 14.55 12.52
N ASP A 15 7.42 15.73 13.07
CA ASP A 15 8.59 15.99 13.92
C ASP A 15 8.52 15.27 15.28
N LEU A 16 7.33 14.89 15.74
CA LEU A 16 7.15 14.10 16.95
C LEU A 16 7.35 12.59 16.72
N LEU A 17 7.46 12.12 15.47
CA LEU A 17 7.74 10.72 15.17
C LEU A 17 9.15 10.27 15.61
N ILE A 18 10.08 11.21 15.78
CA ILE A 18 11.43 10.94 16.29
C ILE A 18 11.52 11.06 17.83
N CYS A 19 10.37 11.21 18.51
CA CYS A 19 10.35 11.35 19.96
C CYS A 19 10.77 10.04 20.64
N PRO A 20 11.60 10.07 21.70
CA PRO A 20 12.01 8.87 22.41
C PRO A 20 10.88 8.23 23.24
N ASP A 21 9.77 8.93 23.51
CA ASP A 21 8.63 8.33 24.21
C ASP A 21 7.75 7.59 23.19
N PRO A 22 7.69 6.23 23.24
CA PRO A 22 6.93 5.45 22.28
C PRO A 22 5.44 5.79 22.30
N ARG A 23 4.89 6.27 23.43
CA ARG A 23 3.48 6.67 23.50
C ARG A 23 3.21 7.92 22.66
N ILE A 24 4.17 8.84 22.60
CA ILE A 24 4.06 10.05 21.77
C ILE A 24 4.09 9.64 20.29
N VAL A 25 5.02 8.76 19.92
CA VAL A 25 5.13 8.23 18.54
C VAL A 25 3.82 7.55 18.14
N THR A 26 3.27 6.67 18.97
CA THR A 26 2.00 5.99 18.70
C THR A 26 0.85 6.97 18.47
N VAL A 27 0.69 7.99 19.34
CA VAL A 27 -0.37 9.00 19.20
C VAL A 27 -0.18 9.83 17.93
N CYS A 28 1.06 10.12 17.55
CA CYS A 28 1.35 10.86 16.32
C CYS A 28 1.04 10.03 15.07
N LEU A 29 1.37 8.73 15.06
CA LEU A 29 1.00 7.82 13.99
C LEU A 29 -0.53 7.72 13.84
N GLU A 30 -1.27 7.62 14.95
CA GLU A 30 -2.74 7.63 14.92
C GLU A 30 -3.31 8.95 14.39
N GLY A 31 -2.69 10.08 14.75
CA GLY A 31 -3.04 11.39 14.23
C GLY A 31 -2.85 11.47 12.70
N LEU A 32 -1.69 11.02 12.21
CA LEU A 32 -1.37 11.00 10.77
C LEU A 32 -2.28 10.03 10.01
N GLU A 33 -2.54 8.84 10.54
CA GLU A 33 -3.48 7.87 9.95
C GLU A 33 -4.88 8.49 9.79
N ASN A 34 -5.37 9.20 10.80
CA ASN A 34 -6.68 9.85 10.73
C ASN A 34 -6.72 10.99 9.68
N ILE A 35 -5.63 11.74 9.53
CA ILE A 35 -5.51 12.76 8.48
C ILE A 35 -5.53 12.12 7.09
N LEU A 36 -4.78 11.03 6.90
CA LEU A 36 -4.76 10.28 5.64
C LEU A 36 -6.12 9.70 5.27
N LYS A 37 -6.86 9.16 6.25
CA LYS A 37 -8.26 8.70 6.05
C LYS A 37 -9.18 9.81 5.55
N VAL A 38 -9.04 11.02 6.08
CA VAL A 38 -9.82 12.18 5.62
C VAL A 38 -9.46 12.50 4.17
N GLY A 39 -8.18 12.44 3.83
CA GLY A 39 -7.70 12.59 2.45
C GLY A 39 -8.28 11.61 1.47
N GLU A 40 -8.32 10.32 1.82
CA GLU A 40 -8.94 9.30 0.97
C GLU A 40 -10.44 9.55 0.79
N ALA A 41 -11.13 9.99 1.85
CA ALA A 41 -12.54 10.36 1.74
C ALA A 41 -12.74 11.56 0.79
N GLU A 42 -11.88 12.59 0.86
CA GLU A 42 -11.96 13.77 -0.03
C GLU A 42 -11.59 13.44 -1.49
N LYS A 43 -10.60 12.56 -1.70
CA LYS A 43 -10.25 11.98 -3.01
C LYS A 43 -11.46 11.25 -3.62
N ASN A 44 -12.08 10.35 -2.87
CA ASN A 44 -13.23 9.57 -3.33
C ASN A 44 -14.49 10.43 -3.61
N LEU A 45 -14.59 11.60 -3.00
CA LEU A 45 -15.66 12.57 -3.28
C LEU A 45 -15.37 13.44 -4.51
N GLY A 46 -14.25 13.21 -5.21
CA GLY A 46 -13.85 13.95 -6.41
C GLY A 46 -13.47 15.41 -6.15
N SER A 47 -13.17 15.76 -4.89
CA SER A 47 -12.87 17.14 -4.49
C SER A 47 -11.42 17.55 -4.74
N THR A 48 -10.49 16.59 -4.78
CA THR A 48 -9.04 16.84 -4.89
C THR A 48 -8.35 16.16 -6.07
N GLY A 49 -9.11 15.54 -6.99
CA GLY A 49 -8.57 14.64 -8.02
C GLY A 49 -8.30 13.23 -7.48
N ASP A 50 -7.63 12.37 -8.26
CA ASP A 50 -7.31 10.97 -7.88
C ASP A 50 -6.14 10.84 -6.87
N VAL A 51 -5.78 11.94 -6.19
CA VAL A 51 -4.64 12.00 -5.27
C VAL A 51 -5.06 12.47 -3.88
N ASN A 52 -4.43 11.88 -2.87
CA ASN A 52 -4.59 12.27 -1.48
C ASN A 52 -3.66 13.45 -1.16
N VAL A 53 -4.22 14.65 -1.07
CA VAL A 53 -3.44 15.89 -0.83
C VAL A 53 -2.71 15.84 0.51
N TYR A 54 -3.25 15.17 1.53
CA TYR A 54 -2.57 15.09 2.81
C TYR A 54 -1.38 14.12 2.80
N ALA A 55 -1.41 13.07 1.96
CA ALA A 55 -0.24 12.23 1.75
C ALA A 55 0.92 13.06 1.16
N GLN A 56 0.64 13.94 0.19
CA GLN A 56 1.64 14.86 -0.36
C GLN A 56 2.18 15.82 0.70
N LEU A 57 1.31 16.41 1.54
CA LEU A 57 1.74 17.31 2.62
C LEU A 57 2.58 16.60 3.70
N ILE A 58 2.32 15.32 3.95
CA ILE A 58 3.12 14.50 4.87
C ILE A 58 4.50 14.24 4.27
N ASP A 59 4.59 13.94 2.98
CA ASP A 59 5.86 13.74 2.28
C ASP A 59 6.71 15.03 2.27
N GLU A 60 6.10 16.17 1.91
CA GLU A 60 6.75 17.50 1.98
C GLU A 60 7.24 17.87 3.39
N ALA A 61 6.64 17.29 4.43
CA ALA A 61 7.03 17.49 5.83
C ALA A 61 8.12 16.50 6.32
N GLU A 62 8.74 15.75 5.41
CA GLU A 62 9.67 14.64 5.69
C GLU A 62 9.02 13.56 6.57
N GLY A 63 7.69 13.46 6.54
CA GLY A 63 6.93 12.51 7.34
C GLY A 63 7.07 11.10 6.82
N LEU A 64 7.11 10.93 5.49
CA LEU A 64 7.23 9.61 4.86
C LEU A 64 8.52 8.90 5.29
N GLU A 65 9.67 9.54 5.12
CA GLU A 65 10.98 9.00 5.56
C GLU A 65 10.97 8.65 7.06
N LYS A 66 10.33 9.47 7.90
CA LYS A 66 10.24 9.20 9.34
C LYS A 66 9.37 7.98 9.63
N ILE A 67 8.26 7.79 8.92
CA ILE A 67 7.39 6.60 9.08
C ILE A 67 8.11 5.34 8.57
N GLU A 68 8.85 5.41 7.46
CA GLU A 68 9.68 4.30 6.97
C GLU A 68 10.72 3.86 8.01
N ASN A 69 11.41 4.81 8.65
CA ASN A 69 12.37 4.52 9.71
C ASN A 69 11.73 3.79 10.91
N LEU A 70 10.47 4.07 11.22
CA LEU A 70 9.74 3.40 12.31
C LEU A 70 9.47 1.92 12.04
N GLN A 71 9.64 1.43 10.80
CA GLN A 71 9.64 -0.01 10.52
C GLN A 71 10.80 -0.77 11.21
N SER A 72 11.80 -0.05 11.72
CA SER A 72 12.92 -0.65 12.47
C SER A 72 12.83 -0.42 13.99
N HIS A 73 11.71 0.14 14.48
CA HIS A 73 11.56 0.49 15.89
C HIS A 73 11.44 -0.74 16.79
N ASP A 74 12.11 -0.74 17.96
CA ASP A 74 12.09 -1.84 18.95
C ASP A 74 10.70 -2.16 19.53
N ASN A 75 9.71 -1.29 19.29
CA ASN A 75 8.35 -1.47 19.77
C ASN A 75 7.51 -2.02 18.63
N ASN A 76 7.10 -3.27 18.78
CA ASN A 76 6.33 -3.98 17.76
C ASN A 76 5.02 -3.27 17.38
N GLU A 77 4.38 -2.57 18.31
CA GLU A 77 3.15 -1.81 18.00
C GLU A 77 3.41 -0.63 17.06
N ILE A 78 4.54 0.07 17.26
CA ILE A 78 4.95 1.19 16.40
C ILE A 78 5.32 0.68 15.02
N TYR A 79 6.08 -0.42 14.97
CA TYR A 79 6.42 -1.13 13.72
C TYR A 79 5.15 -1.49 12.93
N GLU A 80 4.23 -2.23 13.54
CA GLU A 80 3.01 -2.71 12.87
C GLU A 80 2.15 -1.55 12.35
N LYS A 81 2.02 -0.48 13.13
CA LYS A 81 1.29 0.73 12.72
C LYS A 81 1.97 1.44 11.55
N ALA A 82 3.30 1.57 11.57
CA ALA A 82 4.05 2.20 10.49
C ALA A 82 3.91 1.41 9.18
N VAL A 83 4.08 0.08 9.23
CA VAL A 83 3.89 -0.81 8.08
C VAL A 83 2.49 -0.65 7.51
N LYS A 84 1.45 -0.75 8.35
CA LYS A 84 0.07 -0.62 7.92
C LYS A 84 -0.22 0.72 7.24
N ILE A 85 0.28 1.82 7.78
CA ILE A 85 0.10 3.16 7.18
C ILE A 85 0.74 3.20 5.79
N LEU A 86 1.97 2.71 5.65
CA LEU A 86 2.67 2.71 4.37
C LEU A 86 1.98 1.80 3.34
N GLU A 87 1.57 0.61 3.74
CA GLU A 87 0.79 -0.32 2.91
C GLU A 87 -0.54 0.28 2.43
N THR A 88 -1.20 1.07 3.28
CA THR A 88 -2.54 1.61 2.95
C THR A 88 -2.48 2.84 2.02
N TYR A 89 -1.46 3.69 2.14
CA TYR A 89 -1.46 5.01 1.49
C TYR A 89 -0.30 5.25 0.52
N TRP A 90 0.77 4.44 0.57
CA TRP A 90 1.97 4.62 -0.27
C TRP A 90 2.38 3.39 -1.07
N LEU A 91 1.93 2.20 -0.71
CA LEU A 91 1.97 1.08 -1.63
C LEU A 91 0.77 1.20 -2.56
N GLU A 92 1.06 1.33 -3.85
CA GLU A 92 0.04 1.09 -4.86
C GLU A 92 -0.44 -0.35 -4.64
N GLU A 93 -1.73 -0.53 -4.33
CA GLU A 93 -2.41 -1.73 -4.77
C GLU A 93 -2.22 -1.70 -6.29
N ASP A 94 -1.19 -2.40 -6.79
CA ASP A 94 -1.24 -2.94 -8.13
C ASP A 94 -2.62 -3.58 -8.17
N ASP A 95 -3.51 -3.00 -8.99
CA ASP A 95 -4.88 -3.42 -9.17
C ASP A 95 -4.82 -4.81 -9.82
N GLU A 96 -4.39 -5.82 -9.06
CA GLU A 96 -4.72 -7.22 -9.25
C GLU A 96 -6.22 -7.32 -8.95
N GLN A 97 -7.01 -6.70 -9.83
CA GLN A 97 -8.13 -7.38 -10.44
C GLN A 97 -7.61 -8.74 -10.91
N LEU A 98 -7.53 -9.70 -9.98
CA LEU A 98 -7.63 -11.09 -10.32
C LEU A 98 -8.88 -11.16 -11.21
N PRO A 99 -8.75 -11.48 -12.51
CA PRO A 99 -9.93 -11.63 -13.33
C PRO A 99 -10.80 -12.66 -12.60
N PRO A 100 -12.13 -12.46 -12.49
CA PRO A 100 -13.00 -13.48 -11.94
C PRO A 100 -12.69 -14.73 -12.75
N GLY A 101 -12.08 -15.72 -12.08
CA GLY A 101 -11.66 -16.95 -12.73
C GLY A 101 -12.87 -17.49 -13.44
N ASP A 102 -12.84 -17.42 -14.77
CA ASP A 102 -13.90 -17.93 -15.61
C ASP A 102 -13.86 -19.45 -15.45
N ALA A 103 -14.58 -19.92 -14.45
CA ALA A 103 -14.87 -21.32 -14.24
C ALA A 103 -15.96 -21.74 -15.24
N SER A 104 -15.79 -21.47 -16.53
CA SER A 104 -16.45 -22.24 -17.58
C SER A 104 -15.58 -23.45 -17.88
N GLN A 105 -15.82 -24.51 -17.10
CA GLN A 105 -15.45 -25.86 -17.50
C GLN A 105 -16.07 -26.16 -18.86
N SER A 106 -15.29 -25.99 -19.92
CA SER A 106 -15.67 -26.31 -21.29
C SER A 106 -14.60 -27.21 -21.91
N GLY A 107 -14.74 -28.51 -21.66
CA GLY A 107 -14.38 -29.58 -22.60
C GLY A 107 -12.89 -29.76 -22.95
N PHE A 108 -12.25 -30.73 -22.28
CA PHE A 108 -11.14 -31.47 -22.89
C PHE A 108 -11.63 -32.12 -24.20
N GLN A 109 -11.17 -31.61 -25.35
CA GLN A 109 -11.38 -32.25 -26.66
C GLN A 109 -10.02 -32.49 -27.33
N PHE A 110 -9.57 -33.74 -27.27
CA PHE A 110 -8.44 -34.27 -28.04
C PHE A 110 -8.90 -34.48 -29.49
N GLY A 111 -8.26 -33.81 -30.45
CA GLY A 111 -8.59 -33.99 -31.87
C GLY A 111 -7.78 -33.13 -32.83
N GLY A 112 -6.74 -33.74 -33.42
CA GLY A 112 -6.49 -33.62 -34.87
C GLY A 112 -5.52 -32.55 -35.37
N ASN A 113 -4.39 -33.07 -35.85
CA ASN A 113 -3.63 -32.67 -37.04
C ASN A 113 -2.34 -31.84 -36.94
N ASP A 114 -1.26 -32.58 -37.27
CA ASP A 114 -0.11 -32.23 -38.10
C ASP A 114 1.02 -31.38 -37.50
N VAL A 115 1.94 -32.08 -36.84
CA VAL A 115 3.37 -31.73 -36.88
C VAL A 115 4.16 -32.99 -37.26
N PRO A 116 4.83 -33.04 -38.42
CA PRO A 116 5.61 -34.22 -38.83
C PRO A 116 6.93 -34.25 -38.05
N VAL A 117 7.14 -35.29 -37.25
CA VAL A 117 8.41 -35.54 -36.55
C VAL A 117 9.13 -36.70 -37.26
N PRO A 118 10.43 -36.61 -37.59
CA PRO A 118 11.09 -37.58 -38.46
C PRO A 118 11.42 -38.88 -37.75
N SER A 119 11.32 -39.97 -38.50
CA SER A 119 11.68 -41.34 -38.12
C SER A 119 13.18 -41.48 -37.85
N GLY A 120 13.57 -41.82 -36.63
CA GLY A 120 14.96 -42.12 -36.27
C GLY A 120 15.05 -42.92 -34.98
N GLY A 121 15.11 -44.25 -35.11
CA GLY A 121 15.07 -45.20 -34.00
C GLY A 121 16.31 -45.22 -33.11
N PHE A 122 16.11 -45.51 -31.83
CA PHE A 122 17.15 -45.89 -30.89
C PHE A 122 16.72 -47.19 -30.18
N ASN A 123 17.62 -48.17 -30.20
CA ASN A 123 17.45 -49.55 -29.74
C ASN A 123 18.22 -49.71 -28.41
N PHE A 124 17.58 -50.26 -27.38
CA PHE A 124 18.24 -50.66 -26.14
C PHE A 124 18.40 -52.18 -26.16
N GLY A 125 19.64 -52.64 -26.38
CA GLY A 125 20.07 -53.99 -26.06
C GLY A 125 20.30 -54.18 -24.57
#